data_AF-G3A912-F1
#
_entry.id   AF-G3A912-F1
#
_cell.length_a   1.000
_cell.length_b   1.000
_cell.length_c   1.000
_cell.angle_alpha   90.00
_cell.angle_beta   90.00
_cell.angle_gamma   90.00
#
_symmetry.space_group_name_H-M   'P 1'
#
loop_
_entity.id
_entity.type
_entity.pdbx_description
1 polymer ?
#
loop_
_entity_poly.entity_id
_entity_poly.type
_entity_poly.pdbx_seq_one_letter_code
_entity_poly.pdbx_strand_id
1 'polypeptide(L)'
;MLHFIRASVASIRKDAAEDLQADGAAIERCLSSLLRHALVTRSPFHIALVLASAAELMLFPEQEVLEQCTAAVQKADQQALRGLVWAVRHRSIRGGRHVRRFSIDA
;
A
#
# COMPACT_ATOMS: atom_id res chain seq x y z
N MET A 1 -15.01 3.87 -0.03
CA MET A 1 -13.72 3.13 0.02
C MET A 1 -13.14 2.87 -1.37
N LEU A 2 -13.83 2.15 -2.27
CA LEU A 2 -13.33 1.90 -3.64
C LEU A 2 -12.99 3.18 -4.44
N HIS A 3 -13.79 4.24 -4.31
CA HIS A 3 -13.49 5.52 -4.95
C HIS A 3 -12.19 6.15 -4.42
N PHE A 4 -11.91 6.06 -3.11
CA PHE A 4 -10.67 6.56 -2.52
C PHE A 4 -9.46 5.78 -3.03
N ILE A 5 -9.57 4.45 -3.13
CA ILE A 5 -8.51 3.59 -3.66
C ILE A 5 -8.22 3.96 -5.12
N ARG A 6 -9.25 4.07 -5.96
CA ARG A 6 -9.08 4.45 -7.38
C ARG A 6 -8.47 5.84 -7.54
N ALA A 7 -8.93 6.83 -6.76
CA ALA A 7 -8.37 8.17 -6.78
C ALA A 7 -6.90 8.18 -6.32
N SER A 8 -6.58 7.43 -5.26
CA SER A 8 -5.21 7.26 -4.76
C SER A 8 -4.30 6.60 -5.81
N VAL A 9 -4.76 5.53 -6.47
CA VAL A 9 -4.00 4.88 -7.56
C VAL A 9 -3.76 5.84 -8.73
N ALA A 10 -4.77 6.64 -9.11
CA ALA A 10 -4.62 7.63 -10.17
C ALA A 10 -3.58 8.71 -9.80
N SER A 11 -3.59 9.19 -8.55
CA SER A 11 -2.57 10.12 -8.04
C SER A 11 -1.18 9.49 -8.08
N ILE A 12 -1.00 8.28 -7.52
CA ILE A 12 0.29 7.58 -7.50
C ILE A 12 0.87 7.42 -8.91
N ARG A 13 0.03 7.05 -9.89
CA ARG A 13 0.46 6.92 -11.28
C ARG A 13 0.85 8.26 -11.90
N LYS A 14 0.11 9.33 -11.59
CA LYS A 14 0.42 10.67 -12.06
C LYS A 14 1.76 11.14 -11.46
N ASP A 15 1.92 11.03 -10.15
CA ASP A 15 3.12 11.43 -9.42
C ASP A 15 4.35 10.65 -9.93
N ALA A 16 4.20 9.34 -10.18
CA ALA A 16 5.27 8.52 -10.75
C ALA A 16 5.56 8.82 -12.23
N ALA A 17 4.61 9.36 -13.00
CA ALA A 17 4.83 9.76 -14.39
C ALA A 17 5.51 11.13 -14.53
N GLU A 18 5.32 12.00 -13.53
CA GLU A 18 6.02 13.29 -13.45
C GLU A 18 7.47 13.13 -12.98
N ASP A 19 7.81 11.99 -12.36
CA ASP A 19 9.17 11.64 -11.97
C ASP A 19 9.97 11.17 -13.20
N LEU A 20 10.72 12.10 -13.82
CA LEU A 20 11.48 11.94 -15.08
C LEU A 20 12.58 10.84 -15.05
N GLN A 21 12.82 10.23 -13.89
CA GLN A 21 13.66 9.02 -13.78
C GLN A 21 12.82 7.79 -14.14
N ALA A 22 12.70 7.55 -15.44
CA ALA A 22 12.04 6.40 -16.03
C ALA A 22 12.69 5.10 -15.56
N ASP A 23 12.11 4.49 -14.53
CA ASP A 23 12.11 3.05 -14.36
C ASP A 23 10.97 2.65 -13.42
N GLY A 24 10.53 1.39 -13.50
CA GLY A 24 9.40 0.84 -12.73
C GLY A 24 9.45 1.04 -11.21
N ALA A 25 10.56 1.56 -10.68
CA ALA A 25 10.82 1.95 -9.29
C ALA A 25 10.14 3.27 -8.85
N ALA A 26 9.71 4.16 -9.75
CA ALA A 26 9.08 5.43 -9.34
C ALA A 26 7.78 5.22 -8.53
N ILE A 27 6.96 4.26 -8.96
CA ILE A 27 5.74 3.85 -8.23
C ILE A 27 6.12 3.24 -6.87
N GLU A 28 7.17 2.42 -6.82
CA GLU A 28 7.65 1.81 -5.57
C GLU A 28 8.10 2.88 -4.57
N ARG A 29 8.93 3.85 -4.99
CA ARG A 29 9.35 4.98 -4.15
C ARG A 29 8.17 5.81 -3.64
N CYS A 30 7.19 6.09 -4.50
CA CYS A 30 5.97 6.81 -4.12
C CYS A 30 5.18 6.04 -3.05
N LEU A 31 4.96 4.73 -3.25
CA LEU A 31 4.28 3.85 -2.29
C LEU A 31 5.05 3.76 -0.96
N SER A 32 6.38 3.62 -1.00
CA SER A 32 7.23 3.60 0.19
C SER A 32 7.09 4.91 0.99
N SER A 33 7.15 6.05 0.32
CA SER A 33 7.00 7.36 0.96
C SER A 33 5.62 7.53 1.62
N LEU A 34 4.55 7.20 0.89
CA LEU A 34 3.18 7.27 1.40
C LEU A 34 2.96 6.34 2.60
N LEU A 35 3.46 5.11 2.52
CA LEU A 35 3.32 4.14 3.60
C LEU A 35 4.12 4.56 4.84
N ARG A 36 5.34 5.05 4.65
CA ARG A 36 6.16 5.62 5.74
C ARG A 36 5.42 6.77 6.43
N HIS A 37 4.88 7.71 5.67
CA HIS A 37 4.13 8.84 6.22
C HIS A 37 2.87 8.37 6.98
N ALA A 38 2.14 7.38 6.45
CA ALA A 38 0.97 6.82 7.11
C ALA A 38 1.32 6.11 8.44
N LEU A 39 2.47 5.44 8.50
CA LEU A 39 3.00 4.80 9.71
C LEU A 39 3.43 5.84 10.75
N VAL A 40 4.18 6.88 10.34
CA VAL A 40 4.61 7.98 11.22
C VAL A 40 3.41 8.69 11.84
N THR A 41 2.39 9.00 11.03
CA THR A 41 1.15 9.63 11.49
C THR A 41 0.20 8.69 12.23
N ARG A 42 0.55 7.39 12.33
CA ARG A 42 -0.23 6.32 12.97
C ARG A 42 -1.69 6.29 12.51
N SER A 43 -1.94 6.63 11.26
CA SER A 43 -3.30 6.75 10.73
C SER A 43 -3.76 5.42 10.11
N PRO A 44 -4.68 4.66 10.76
CA PRO A 44 -5.09 3.33 10.29
C PRO A 44 -5.78 3.39 8.92
N PHE A 45 -6.55 4.45 8.68
CA PHE A 45 -7.22 4.68 7.40
C PHE A 45 -6.21 4.85 6.27
N HIS A 46 -5.21 5.73 6.45
CA HIS A 46 -4.18 5.98 5.44
C HIS A 46 -3.30 4.74 5.20
N ILE A 47 -2.96 3.98 6.26
CA ILE A 47 -2.25 2.70 6.11
C ILE A 47 -3.06 1.74 5.23
N ALA A 48 -4.35 1.53 5.56
CA ALA A 48 -5.19 0.61 4.81
C ALA A 48 -5.43 1.08 3.36
N LEU A 49 -5.55 2.40 3.14
CA LEU A 49 -5.70 2.99 1.82
C LEU A 49 -4.46 2.77 0.96
N VAL A 50 -3.27 3.07 1.48
CA VAL A 50 -1.99 2.86 0.75
C VAL A 50 -1.79 1.39 0.42
N LEU A 51 -2.03 0.48 1.39
CA LEU A 51 -1.95 -0.96 1.16
C LEU A 51 -2.91 -1.44 0.05
N ALA A 52 -4.14 -0.94 0.04
CA ALA A 52 -5.13 -1.29 -0.97
C ALA A 52 -4.77 -0.75 -2.36
N SER A 53 -4.30 0.51 -2.43
CA SER A 53 -3.80 1.11 -3.66
C SER A 53 -2.61 0.34 -4.23
N ALA A 54 -1.66 -0.05 -3.37
CA ALA A 54 -0.52 -0.88 -3.76
C ALA A 54 -0.98 -2.24 -4.31
N ALA A 55 -1.96 -2.89 -3.65
CA ALA A 55 -2.51 -4.16 -4.10
C ALA A 55 -3.24 -4.08 -5.46
N GLU A 56 -3.84 -2.95 -5.81
CA GLU A 56 -4.38 -2.70 -7.17
C GLU A 56 -3.29 -2.57 -8.24
N LEU A 57 -2.07 -2.22 -7.82
CA LEU A 57 -0.87 -2.15 -8.68
C LEU A 57 -0.05 -3.44 -8.66
N MET A 58 -0.53 -4.50 -8.00
CA MET A 58 0.19 -5.77 -7.77
C MET A 58 1.57 -5.58 -7.14
N LEU A 59 1.71 -4.51 -6.35
CA LEU A 59 2.88 -4.16 -5.57
C LEU A 59 2.52 -4.25 -4.09
N PHE A 60 3.36 -4.92 -3.32
CA PHE A 60 3.08 -5.16 -1.90
C PHE A 60 4.30 -4.81 -1.07
N PRO A 61 4.14 -4.30 0.16
CA PRO A 61 5.28 -4.12 1.03
C PRO A 61 5.89 -5.48 1.37
N GLU A 62 7.13 -5.46 1.84
CA GLU A 62 7.77 -6.62 2.47
C GLU A 62 6.88 -7.22 3.57
N GLN A 63 7.07 -8.52 3.82
CA GLN A 63 6.17 -9.30 4.66
C GLN A 63 6.09 -8.74 6.10
N GLU A 64 7.23 -8.36 6.67
CA GLU A 64 7.33 -7.79 8.02
C GLU A 64 6.54 -6.47 8.13
N VAL A 65 6.70 -5.60 7.13
CA VAL A 65 5.98 -4.33 7.03
C VAL A 65 4.48 -4.56 6.87
N LEU A 66 4.08 -5.52 6.04
CA LEU A 66 2.67 -5.88 5.83
C LEU A 66 2.03 -6.36 7.15
N GLU A 67 2.76 -7.14 7.93
CA GLU A 67 2.32 -7.63 9.24
C GLU A 67 2.20 -6.49 10.26
N GLN A 68 3.19 -5.59 10.32
CA GLN A 68 3.13 -4.39 11.16
C GLN A 68 1.92 -3.51 10.82
N CYS A 69 1.69 -3.24 9.52
CA CYS A 69 0.55 -2.47 9.05
C CYS A 69 -0.78 -3.17 9.39
N THR A 70 -0.82 -4.50 9.24
CA THR A 70 -2.00 -5.30 9.60
C THR A 70 -2.32 -5.17 11.08
N ALA A 71 -1.31 -5.30 11.95
CA ALA A 71 -1.49 -5.15 13.39
C ALA A 71 -1.96 -3.73 13.76
N ALA A 72 -1.40 -2.69 13.12
CA ALA A 72 -1.82 -1.30 13.33
C ALA A 72 -3.30 -1.08 12.96
N VAL A 73 -3.75 -1.60 11.81
CA VAL A 73 -5.15 -1.51 11.38
C VAL A 73 -6.07 -2.34 12.27
N GLN A 74 -5.65 -3.52 12.71
CA GLN A 74 -6.44 -4.36 13.59
C GLN A 74 -6.70 -3.72 14.96
N LYS A 75 -5.72 -2.99 15.52
CA LYS A 75 -5.85 -2.25 16.78
C LYS A 75 -6.90 -1.13 16.73
N ALA A 76 -7.18 -0.57 15.56
CA ALA A 76 -8.14 0.52 15.40
C ALA A 76 -9.62 0.08 15.47
N ASP A 77 -9.87 -1.24 15.51
CA ASP A 77 -11.21 -1.86 15.63
C ASP A 77 -12.26 -1.46 14.56
N GLN A 78 -11.80 -0.97 13.42
CA GLN A 78 -12.68 -0.63 12.30
C GLN A 78 -12.82 -1.82 11.33
N GLN A 79 -13.99 -2.49 11.36
CA GLN A 79 -14.27 -3.69 10.56
C GLN A 79 -14.02 -3.49 9.05
N ALA A 80 -14.40 -2.33 8.51
CA ALA A 80 -14.18 -2.02 7.09
C ALA A 80 -12.70 -2.01 6.70
N LEU A 81 -11.82 -1.48 7.56
CA LEU A 81 -10.38 -1.46 7.32
C LEU A 81 -9.75 -2.84 7.50
N ARG A 82 -10.23 -3.63 8.48
CA ARG A 82 -9.82 -5.03 8.65
C ARG A 82 -10.14 -5.87 7.41
N GLY A 83 -11.34 -5.70 6.85
CA GLY A 83 -11.74 -6.36 5.61
C GLY A 83 -10.86 -5.96 4.43
N LEU A 84 -10.48 -4.68 4.34
CA LEU A 84 -9.59 -4.18 3.30
C LEU A 84 -8.19 -4.80 3.40
N VAL A 85 -7.60 -4.82 4.59
CA VAL A 85 -6.28 -5.43 4.82
C VAL A 85 -6.32 -6.95 4.59
N TRP A 86 -7.42 -7.62 4.96
CA TRP A 86 -7.59 -9.04 4.64
C TRP A 86 -7.56 -9.28 3.13
N ALA A 87 -8.27 -8.46 2.34
CA ALA A 87 -8.26 -8.56 0.88
C ALA A 87 -6.86 -8.31 0.28
N VAL A 88 -6.11 -7.34 0.83
CA VAL A 88 -4.71 -7.09 0.44
C VAL A 88 -3.84 -8.32 0.71
N ARG A 89 -3.89 -8.89 1.92
CA ARG A 89 -3.12 -10.09 2.27
C ARG A 89 -3.50 -11.28 1.39
N HIS A 90 -4.80 -11.49 1.17
CA HIS A 90 -5.28 -12.56 0.31
C HIS A 90 -4.75 -12.41 -1.12
N ARG A 91 -4.76 -11.20 -1.68
CA ARG A 91 -4.20 -10.93 -3.02
C ARG A 91 -2.69 -11.10 -3.07
N SER A 92 -1.96 -10.67 -2.03
CA SER A 92 -0.51 -10.89 -1.91
C SER A 92 -0.14 -12.37 -1.94
N ILE A 93 -0.89 -13.20 -1.20
CA ILE A 93 -0.68 -14.66 -1.17
C ILE A 93 -1.07 -15.30 -2.50
N ARG A 94 -2.23 -14.94 -3.06
CA ARG A 94 -2.72 -15.52 -4.32
C ARG A 94 -1.94 -15.08 -5.56
N GLY A 95 -1.31 -13.91 -5.52
CA GLY A 95 -0.54 -13.39 -6.66
C GLY A 95 0.74 -14.18 -6.95
N GLY A 96 1.23 -14.99 -5.99
CA GLY A 96 2.35 -15.91 -6.20
C GLY A 96 3.60 -15.21 -6.75
N ARG A 97 4.17 -15.75 -7.83
CA ARG A 97 5.41 -15.24 -8.47
C ARG A 97 5.25 -13.90 -9.20
N HIS A 98 4.02 -13.41 -9.40
CA HIS A 98 3.76 -12.14 -10.09
C HIS A 98 3.70 -10.93 -9.16
N VAL A 99 3.82 -11.17 -7.85
CA VAL A 99 3.83 -10.12 -6.84
C VAL A 99 5.20 -9.47 -6.80
N ARG A 100 5.24 -8.16 -7.08
CA ARG A 100 6.41 -7.34 -6.81
C ARG A 100 6.36 -6.81 -5.38
N ARG A 101 7.54 -6.69 -4.77
CA ARG A 101 7.70 -6.23 -3.39
C ARG A 101 8.46 -4.91 -3.35
N PHE A 102 8.07 -4.02 -2.45
CA PHE A 102 8.80 -2.78 -2.19
C PHE A 102 9.18 -2.68 -0.71
N SER A 103 10.35 -2.09 -0.46
CA SER A 103 10.87 -1.82 0.88
C SER A 103 10.48 -0.40 1.31
N ILE A 104 10.29 -0.18 2.62
CA ILE A 104 10.25 1.17 3.18
C ILE A 104 11.62 1.43 3.78
N ASP A 105 12.45 2.21 3.08
CA ASP A 105 13.73 2.65 3.65
C ASP A 105 13.46 3.41 4.96
N ALA A 106 14.32 3.20 5.96
CA ALA A 106 14.22 3.87 7.26
C ALA A 106 14.47 5.38 7.13
#